data_AF-A0AB39DV87-F1
#
_entry.id   AF-A0AB39DV87-F1
#
_cell.length_a   1.000
_cell.length_b   1.000
_cell.length_c   1.000
_cell.angle_alpha   90.00
_cell.angle_beta   90.00
_cell.angle_gamma   90.00
#
_symmetry.space_group_name_H-M   'P 1'
#
loop_
_entity.id
_entity.type
_entity.pdbx_description
1 polymer ?
#
loop_
_entity_poly.entity_id
_entity_poly.type
_entity_poly.pdbx_seq_one_letter_code
_entity_poly.pdbx_strand_id
1 'polypeptide(L)'
;MEQQTHADDFAKIVRTTAGRQVLVYTDQEDETGNPSLVMATCVDSVMVKLGSGFKDTDDGYESRDKAFAGYSVEMADKFEAMAVGAVIGSQS
;
A
#
# COMPACT_ATOMS: atom_id res chain seq x y z
N MET A 1 16.52 -11.11 -22.98
CA MET A 1 15.55 -11.28 -21.88
C MET A 1 14.76 -9.99 -21.84
N GLU A 2 13.53 -10.03 -22.33
CA GLU A 2 12.63 -8.89 -22.26
C GLU A 2 12.15 -8.78 -20.81
N GLN A 3 12.48 -7.68 -20.13
CA GLN A 3 11.88 -7.36 -18.84
C GLN A 3 10.37 -7.26 -19.07
N GLN A 4 9.61 -8.14 -18.44
CA GLN A 4 8.17 -8.11 -18.47
C GLN A 4 7.74 -6.85 -17.69
N THR A 5 7.55 -5.75 -18.40
CA THR A 5 7.08 -4.51 -17.79
C THR A 5 5.61 -4.70 -17.43
N HIS A 6 5.32 -4.86 -16.14
CA HIS A 6 3.98 -4.73 -15.54
C HIS A 6 3.48 -3.25 -15.63
N ALA A 7 3.52 -2.67 -16.83
CA ALA A 7 2.86 -1.41 -17.16
C ALA A 7 1.39 -1.77 -17.41
N ASP A 8 0.42 -1.28 -16.64
CA ASP A 8 -0.03 0.10 -16.81
C ASP A 8 -0.52 0.82 -15.53
N ASP A 9 -0.76 0.12 -14.41
CA ASP A 9 -1.21 0.74 -13.15
C ASP A 9 -0.31 0.33 -11.97
N PHE A 10 0.74 1.09 -11.70
CA PHE A 10 1.64 0.85 -10.54
C PHE A 10 1.14 1.53 -9.26
N ALA A 11 0.20 2.47 -9.36
CA ALA A 11 -0.30 3.24 -8.24
C ALA A 11 -1.77 3.64 -8.44
N LYS A 12 -2.53 3.70 -7.35
CA LYS A 12 -3.89 4.24 -7.32
C LYS A 12 -4.16 5.03 -6.05
N ILE A 13 -5.06 5.99 -6.15
CA ILE A 13 -5.60 6.69 -4.99
C ILE A 13 -6.97 6.09 -4.68
N VAL A 14 -7.14 5.59 -3.46
CA VAL A 14 -8.44 5.13 -2.96
C VAL A 14 -8.93 6.16 -1.94
N ARG A 15 -10.15 6.67 -2.16
CA ARG A 15 -10.78 7.62 -1.23
C ARG A 15 -11.57 6.83 -0.20
N THR A 16 -11.29 7.08 1.08
CA THR A 16 -12.01 6.47 2.20
C THR A 16 -13.41 7.06 2.33
N THR A 17 -14.27 6.41 3.10
CA THR A 17 -15.62 6.90 3.41
C THR A 17 -15.60 8.21 4.19
N ALA A 18 -14.57 8.44 5.01
CA ALA A 18 -14.34 9.72 5.71
C ALA A 18 -13.78 10.82 4.78
N GLY A 19 -13.48 10.49 3.52
CA GLY A 19 -13.05 11.42 2.50
C GLY A 19 -11.54 11.61 2.39
N ARG A 20 -10.74 10.89 3.20
CA ARG A 20 -9.27 10.89 3.13
C ARG A 20 -8.79 10.13 1.91
N GLN A 21 -7.59 10.47 1.43
CA GLN A 21 -6.93 9.76 0.33
C GLN A 21 -5.89 8.79 0.87
N VAL A 22 -5.94 7.55 0.39
CA VAL A 22 -4.91 6.53 0.58
C VAL A 22 -4.23 6.31 -0.76
N LEU A 23 -2.93 6.59 -0.83
CA LEU A 23 -2.09 6.20 -1.95
C LEU A 23 -1.71 4.73 -1.78
N VAL A 24 -1.99 3.93 -2.79
CA VAL A 24 -1.62 2.51 -2.85
C VAL A 24 -0.73 2.32 -4.06
N TYR A 25 0.44 1.70 -3.91
CA TYR A 25 1.33 1.45 -5.02
C TYR A 25 2.12 0.15 -4.86
N THR A 26 2.46 -0.46 -5.98
CA THR A 26 3.39 -1.59 -6.05
C THR A 26 4.82 -1.08 -6.05
N ASP A 27 5.68 -1.74 -5.28
CA ASP A 27 7.12 -1.53 -5.29
C ASP A 27 7.80 -2.81 -5.79
N GLN A 28 8.95 -2.65 -6.46
CA GLN A 28 9.67 -3.76 -7.06
C GLN A 28 10.24 -4.68 -5.97
N GLU A 29 10.92 -4.10 -4.98
CA GLU A 29 11.50 -4.84 -3.86
C GLU A 29 11.50 -3.97 -2.60
N ASP A 30 11.18 -4.55 -1.46
CA ASP A 30 11.41 -3.96 -0.15
C ASP A 30 12.88 -4.12 0.29
N GLU A 31 13.21 -3.66 1.51
CA GLU A 31 14.57 -3.75 2.08
C GLU A 31 15.11 -5.19 2.20
N THR A 32 14.24 -6.19 2.07
CA THR A 32 14.57 -7.61 2.16
C THR A 32 14.58 -8.31 0.79
N GLY A 33 14.39 -7.57 -0.31
CA GLY A 33 14.36 -8.09 -1.67
C GLY A 33 13.02 -8.72 -2.08
N ASN A 34 11.93 -8.44 -1.35
CA ASN A 34 10.61 -9.00 -1.66
C ASN A 34 9.73 -7.97 -2.39
N PRO A 35 8.97 -8.34 -3.44
CA PRO A 35 7.99 -7.45 -4.04
C PRO A 35 7.00 -6.96 -2.98
N SER A 36 6.67 -5.67 -3.01
CA SER A 36 5.87 -5.10 -1.91
C SER A 36 4.71 -4.23 -2.38
N LEU A 37 3.65 -4.22 -1.58
CA LEU A 37 2.51 -3.32 -1.73
C LEU A 37 2.60 -2.28 -0.62
N VAL A 38 2.57 -1.00 -1.00
CA VAL A 38 2.65 0.10 -0.06
C VAL A 38 1.33 0.85 -0.01
N MET A 39 0.90 1.15 1.21
CA MET A 39 -0.19 2.08 1.51
C MET A 39 0.37 3.29 2.24
N ALA A 40 -0.02 4.49 1.82
CA ALA A 40 0.39 5.73 2.45
C ALA A 40 -0.78 6.69 2.59
N THR A 41 -0.87 7.37 3.73
CA THR A 41 -1.80 8.47 3.95
C THR A 41 -1.17 9.52 4.85
N CYS A 42 -1.67 10.76 4.78
CA CYS A 42 -1.27 11.83 5.66
C CYS A 42 -2.37 12.08 6.69
N VAL A 43 -2.02 12.09 7.97
CA VAL A 43 -2.90 12.44 9.11
C VAL A 43 -2.20 13.53 9.91
N ASP A 44 -2.84 14.71 10.04
CA ASP A 44 -2.33 15.86 10.79
C ASP A 44 -0.86 16.22 10.48
N SER A 45 -0.53 16.27 9.19
CA SER A 45 0.83 16.52 8.66
C SER A 45 1.86 15.41 8.94
N VAL A 46 1.45 14.30 9.54
CA VAL A 46 2.26 13.08 9.70
C VAL A 46 1.96 12.14 8.54
N MET A 47 3.00 11.69 7.83
CA MET A 47 2.87 10.66 6.81
C MET A 47 2.97 9.28 7.45
N VAL A 48 1.91 8.48 7.32
CA VAL A 48 1.89 7.09 7.75
C VAL A 48 2.03 6.21 6.51
N LYS A 49 3.03 5.33 6.52
CA LYS A 49 3.29 4.35 5.46
C LYS A 49 3.30 2.95 6.04
N LEU A 50 2.63 2.02 5.37
CA LEU A 50 2.68 0.59 5.65
C LEU A 50 3.11 -0.14 4.38
N GLY A 51 4.17 -0.94 4.48
CA GLY A 51 4.61 -1.84 3.42
C GLY A 51 4.30 -3.30 3.76
N SER A 52 3.75 -4.04 2.81
CA SER A 52 3.57 -5.49 2.91
C SER A 52 4.44 -6.17 1.86
N GLY A 53 5.46 -6.91 2.30
CA GLY A 53 6.32 -7.71 1.45
C GLY A 53 5.69 -9.07 1.13
N PHE A 54 5.79 -9.50 -0.13
CA PHE A 54 5.28 -10.76 -0.64
C PHE A 54 6.47 -11.69 -0.91
N LYS A 55 6.55 -12.79 -0.16
CA LYS A 55 7.64 -13.78 -0.27
C LYS A 55 7.43 -14.69 -1.49
N ASP A 56 8.47 -15.46 -1.82
CA ASP A 56 8.57 -16.38 -2.97
C ASP A 56 8.61 -15.63 -4.30
N THR A 57 9.80 -15.43 -4.88
CA THR A 57 10.04 -14.46 -5.97
C THR A 57 9.21 -14.67 -7.23
N ASP A 58 8.82 -15.91 -7.55
CA ASP A 58 8.01 -16.18 -8.76
C ASP A 58 6.52 -15.91 -8.52
N ASP A 59 6.00 -16.23 -7.32
CA ASP A 59 4.58 -16.05 -6.94
C ASP A 59 4.31 -14.70 -6.24
N GLY A 60 5.35 -14.04 -5.74
CA GLY A 60 5.28 -12.84 -4.92
C GLY A 60 4.85 -11.62 -5.72
N TYR A 61 5.34 -11.48 -6.96
CA TYR A 61 4.90 -10.43 -7.88
C TYR A 61 3.42 -10.60 -8.26
N GLU A 62 2.99 -11.82 -8.59
CA GLU A 62 1.59 -12.10 -8.91
C GLU A 62 0.67 -11.87 -7.70
N SER A 63 1.12 -12.28 -6.51
CA SER A 63 0.38 -12.09 -5.26
C SER A 63 0.25 -10.60 -4.89
N ARG A 64 1.33 -9.84 -5.06
CA ARG A 64 1.34 -8.38 -4.90
C ARG A 64 0.34 -7.73 -5.86
N ASP A 65 0.38 -8.11 -7.14
CA ASP A 65 -0.48 -7.50 -8.16
C ASP A 65 -1.96 -7.86 -7.95
N LYS A 66 -2.27 -9.08 -7.52
CA LYS A 66 -3.62 -9.48 -7.09
C LYS A 66 -4.09 -8.65 -5.89
N ALA A 67 -3.23 -8.45 -4.90
CA ALA A 67 -3.55 -7.62 -3.74
C ALA A 67 -3.75 -6.14 -4.13
N PHE A 68 -2.90 -5.62 -5.01
CA PHE A 68 -3.03 -4.27 -5.56
C PHE A 68 -4.37 -4.11 -6.30
N ALA A 69 -4.67 -5.00 -7.25
CA ALA A 69 -5.92 -4.97 -8.02
C ALA A 69 -7.15 -5.05 -7.10
N GLY A 70 -7.12 -5.94 -6.09
CA GLY A 70 -8.20 -6.15 -5.13
C GLY A 70 -8.35 -5.07 -4.07
N TYR A 71 -7.42 -4.11 -3.97
CA TYR A 71 -7.46 -3.10 -2.90
C TYR A 71 -8.70 -2.22 -3.00
N SER A 72 -9.55 -2.28 -1.98
CA SER A 72 -10.89 -1.70 -1.95
C SER A 72 -11.02 -0.50 -1.01
N VAL A 73 -12.15 0.21 -1.07
CA VAL A 73 -12.49 1.30 -0.12
C VAL A 73 -12.53 0.78 1.32
N GLU A 74 -13.04 -0.43 1.56
CA GLU A 74 -13.08 -1.03 2.90
C GLU A 74 -11.66 -1.24 3.47
N MET A 75 -10.71 -1.64 2.62
CA MET A 75 -9.31 -1.77 3.03
C MET A 75 -8.69 -0.40 3.34
N ALA A 76 -9.02 0.61 2.53
CA ALA A 76 -8.59 1.99 2.76
C ALA A 76 -9.13 2.56 4.08
N ASP A 77 -10.39 2.29 4.42
CA ASP A 77 -11.02 2.71 5.68
C ASP A 77 -10.33 2.07 6.89
N LYS A 78 -9.98 0.78 6.81
CA LYS A 78 -9.22 0.09 7.86
C LYS A 78 -7.81 0.66 8.03
N PHE A 79 -7.12 0.93 6.93
CA PHE A 79 -5.80 1.55 6.97
C PHE A 79 -5.86 2.97 7.55
N GLU A 80 -6.87 3.78 7.19
CA GLU A 80 -7.08 5.10 7.79
C GLU A 80 -7.30 5.01 9.30
N ALA A 81 -8.17 4.11 9.77
CA ALA A 81 -8.44 3.97 11.20
C ALA A 81 -7.15 3.64 11.99
N MET A 82 -6.31 2.76 11.43
CA MET A 82 -5.00 2.44 12.01
C MET A 82 -4.04 3.64 11.97
N ALA A 83 -3.95 4.36 10.84
CA ALA A 83 -3.08 5.52 10.70
C ALA A 83 -3.46 6.66 11.67
N VAL A 84 -4.75 6.92 11.83
CA VAL A 84 -5.27 7.90 12.80
C VAL A 84 -4.94 7.47 14.23
N GLY A 85 -5.17 6.21 14.57
CA GLY A 85 -4.81 5.67 15.88
C GLY A 85 -3.31 5.79 16.19
N ALA A 86 -2.44 5.50 15.21
CA ALA A 86 -1.00 5.62 15.38
C ALA A 86 -0.55 7.07 15.64
N VAL A 87 -1.12 8.04 14.92
CA VAL A 87 -0.78 9.46 15.11
C VAL A 87 -1.28 9.98 16.45
N ILE A 88 -2.53 9.69 16.84
CA ILE A 88 -3.08 10.12 18.13
C ILE A 88 -2.30 9.47 19.29
N GLY A 89 -2.03 8.17 19.21
CA GLY A 89 -1.28 7.45 20.23
C GLY A 89 0.17 7.94 20.40
N SER A 90 0.79 8.47 19.34
CA SER A 90 2.15 9.04 19.39
C SER A 90 2.24 10.40 20.08
N GLN A 91 1.11 11.08 20.30
CA GLN A 91 1.04 12.38 20.97
C GLN A 91 0.75 12.28 22.48
N SER A 92 0.50 11.07 22.99
CA SER A 92 0.20 10.77 24.41
C SER A 92 1.45 10.34 25.17
#